data_AF-A0A4Y2MW00-F1
#
_entry.id   AF-A0A4Y2MW00-F1
#
_cell.length_a   1.000
_cell.length_b   1.000
_cell.length_c   1.000
_cell.angle_alpha   90.00
_cell.angle_beta   90.00
_cell.angle_gamma   90.00
#
_symmetry.space_group_name_H-M   'P 1'
#
loop_
_entity.id
_entity.type
_entity.pdbx_description
1 polymer ?
#
loop_
_entity_poly.entity_id
_entity_poly.type
_entity_poly.pdbx_seq_one_letter_code
_entity_poly.pdbx_strand_id
1 'polypeptide(L)'
;MKLNSADRPSWQEIARESPATKRYWALWNSLYLKDGVIYRKWENNDGGFYRRQLILPKSRIQEILRKTQDNTSGRHFGLIKILRKTRERFYWDRLRADVEKWCR
;
A
#
# COMPACT_ATOMS: atom_id res chain seq x y z
N MET A 1 -22.25 0.25 -7.00
CA MET A 1 -21.97 -1.16 -6.66
C MET A 1 -21.04 -1.21 -5.46
N LYS A 2 -21.58 -1.45 -4.26
CA LYS A 2 -20.82 -1.78 -3.05
C LYS A 2 -20.35 -3.22 -3.19
N LEU A 3 -19.15 -3.52 -2.70
CA LEU A 3 -18.79 -4.90 -2.42
C LEU A 3 -19.70 -5.42 -1.33
N ASN A 4 -20.63 -6.27 -1.74
CA ASN A 4 -21.34 -7.13 -0.81
C ASN A 4 -20.40 -8.31 -0.47
N SER A 5 -20.30 -8.63 0.83
CA SER A 5 -19.94 -9.95 1.41
C SER A 5 -18.48 -10.39 1.58
N ALA A 6 -17.55 -9.50 1.88
CA ALA A 6 -16.43 -9.93 2.74
C ALA A 6 -16.66 -9.30 4.11
N ASP A 7 -17.25 -10.07 5.02
CA ASP A 7 -17.26 -9.69 6.43
C ASP A 7 -15.81 -9.58 6.90
N ARG A 8 -15.52 -8.52 7.66
CA ARG A 8 -14.21 -8.37 8.27
C ARG A 8 -13.97 -9.62 9.12
N PRO A 9 -12.90 -10.39 8.87
CA PRO A 9 -12.59 -11.56 9.69
C PRO A 9 -12.53 -11.16 11.17
N SER A 10 -12.92 -12.04 12.06
CA SER A 10 -12.78 -11.83 13.50
C SER A 10 -11.30 -11.67 13.87
N TRP A 11 -11.06 -11.09 15.05
CA TRP A 11 -9.68 -11.02 15.57
C TRP A 11 -9.10 -12.42 15.79
N GLN A 12 -9.91 -13.40 16.18
CA GLN A 12 -9.47 -14.78 16.42
C GLN A 12 -8.89 -15.43 15.15
N GLU A 13 -9.52 -15.22 14.00
CA GLU A 13 -9.05 -15.71 12.71
C GLU A 13 -7.71 -15.10 12.30
N ILE A 14 -7.49 -13.81 12.60
CA ILE A 14 -6.30 -13.07 12.16
C ILE A 14 -5.18 -13.05 13.21
N ALA A 15 -5.45 -13.48 14.45
CA ALA A 15 -4.49 -13.43 15.54
C ALA A 15 -3.21 -14.25 15.26
N ARG A 16 -3.31 -15.35 14.50
CA ARG A 16 -2.16 -16.21 14.12
C ARG A 16 -1.51 -15.83 12.80
N GLU A 17 -2.12 -14.89 12.08
CA GLU A 17 -1.64 -14.45 10.77
C GLU A 17 -0.40 -13.55 10.86
N SER A 18 0.22 -13.35 9.69
CA SER A 18 1.41 -12.51 9.56
C SER A 18 1.15 -11.06 10.02
N PRO A 19 2.20 -10.33 10.46
CA PRO A 19 2.07 -8.90 10.76
C PRO A 19 1.50 -8.07 9.58
N ALA A 20 1.80 -8.47 8.34
CA ALA A 20 1.27 -7.83 7.14
C ALA A 20 -0.26 -7.98 7.06
N THR A 21 -0.74 -9.21 7.24
CA THR A 21 -2.17 -9.54 7.25
C THR A 21 -2.90 -8.75 8.34
N LYS A 22 -2.34 -8.70 9.56
CA LYS A 22 -2.89 -7.92 10.67
C LYS A 22 -2.97 -6.42 10.36
N ARG A 23 -1.99 -5.85 9.65
CA ARG A 23 -2.04 -4.45 9.20
C ARG A 23 -3.14 -4.21 8.17
N TYR A 24 -3.31 -5.10 7.20
CA TYR A 24 -4.41 -4.99 6.23
C TYR A 24 -5.77 -5.14 6.91
N TRP A 25 -5.88 -6.05 7.89
CA TRP A 25 -7.07 -6.18 8.73
C TRP A 25 -7.40 -4.92 9.51
N ALA A 26 -6.39 -4.24 10.09
CA ALA A 26 -6.60 -2.96 10.77
C ALA A 26 -7.10 -1.85 9.83
N LEU A 27 -6.78 -1.96 8.54
CA LEU A 27 -7.19 -1.04 7.48
C LEU A 27 -8.50 -1.43 6.80
N TRP A 28 -9.19 -2.48 7.25
CA TRP A 28 -10.32 -3.11 6.53
C TRP A 28 -11.34 -2.12 5.97
N ASN A 29 -11.77 -1.15 6.77
CA ASN A 29 -12.79 -0.15 6.37
C ASN A 29 -12.33 0.77 5.22
N SER A 30 -11.01 0.88 5.03
CA SER A 30 -10.41 1.63 3.91
C SER A 30 -10.15 0.75 2.69
N LEU A 31 -10.26 -0.58 2.81
CA LEU A 31 -10.02 -1.51 1.70
C LEU A 31 -11.28 -1.74 0.87
N TYR A 32 -11.08 -1.93 -0.42
CA TYR A 32 -12.13 -2.36 -1.35
C TYR A 32 -11.51 -3.13 -2.50
N LEU A 33 -12.23 -4.13 -2.97
CA LEU A 33 -11.94 -4.86 -4.20
C LEU A 33 -12.43 -4.06 -5.42
N LYS A 34 -11.71 -4.13 -6.51
CA LYS A 34 -12.17 -3.67 -7.81
C LYS A 34 -11.54 -4.58 -8.85
N ASP A 35 -12.37 -5.23 -9.67
CA ASP A 35 -11.92 -6.13 -10.75
C ASP A 35 -10.94 -7.22 -10.26
N GLY A 36 -11.21 -7.80 -9.07
CA GLY A 36 -10.36 -8.83 -8.44
C GLY A 36 -9.10 -8.29 -7.76
N VAL A 37 -8.91 -6.98 -7.72
CA VAL A 37 -7.71 -6.32 -7.18
C VAL A 37 -8.06 -5.51 -5.93
N ILE A 38 -7.26 -5.65 -4.86
CA ILE A 38 -7.49 -4.92 -3.60
C ILE A 38 -6.86 -3.53 -3.67
N TYR A 39 -7.65 -2.52 -3.36
CA TYR A 39 -7.24 -1.14 -3.23
C TYR A 39 -7.51 -0.63 -1.81
N ARG A 40 -6.73 0.37 -1.42
CA ARG A 40 -6.93 1.18 -0.23
C ARG A 40 -7.38 2.57 -0.60
N LYS A 41 -8.42 3.05 0.05
CA LYS A 41 -8.85 4.45 0.05
C LYS A 41 -8.00 5.20 1.06
N TRP A 42 -7.38 6.27 0.62
CA TRP A 42 -6.76 7.26 1.49
C TRP A 42 -7.55 8.55 1.36
N GLU A 43 -8.16 8.98 2.46
CA GLU A 43 -8.87 10.25 2.56
C GLU A 43 -8.03 11.18 3.44
N ASN A 44 -7.81 12.42 3.01
CA ASN A 44 -7.33 13.46 3.92
C ASN A 44 -8.47 13.86 4.87
N ASN A 45 -8.11 14.34 6.05
CA ASN A 45 -9.05 14.76 7.10
C ASN A 45 -10.09 15.79 6.62
N ASP A 46 -9.79 16.55 5.57
CA ASP A 46 -10.66 17.59 5.02
C ASP A 46 -11.65 17.07 3.96
N GLY A 47 -11.73 15.76 3.73
CA GLY A 47 -12.68 15.11 2.80
C GLY A 47 -12.43 15.37 1.30
N GLY A 48 -11.60 16.37 0.94
CA GLY A 48 -11.37 16.79 -0.44
C GLY A 48 -10.33 15.99 -1.22
N PHE A 49 -9.43 15.27 -0.56
CA PHE A 49 -8.40 14.45 -1.23
C PHE A 49 -8.66 12.97 -1.04
N TYR A 50 -9.12 12.32 -2.11
CA TYR A 50 -9.28 10.88 -2.20
C TYR A 50 -8.19 10.28 -3.10
N ARG A 51 -7.33 9.44 -2.54
CA ARG A 51 -6.35 8.66 -3.30
C ARG A 51 -6.68 7.17 -3.23
N ARG A 52 -6.53 6.51 -4.38
CA ARG A 52 -6.64 5.06 -4.50
C ARG A 52 -5.22 4.48 -4.56
N GLN A 53 -4.87 3.68 -3.56
CA GLN A 53 -3.59 2.97 -3.53
C GLN A 53 -3.84 1.50 -3.83
N LEU A 54 -3.11 0.93 -4.79
CA LEU A 54 -3.10 -0.50 -5.04
C LEU A 54 -2.35 -1.22 -3.91
N ILE A 55 -2.95 -2.26 -3.32
CA ILE A 55 -2.25 -3.14 -2.38
C ILE A 55 -1.29 -4.02 -3.17
N LEU A 56 0.01 -3.89 -2.91
CA LEU A 56 1.05 -4.64 -3.60
C LEU A 56 1.39 -5.94 -2.85
N PRO A 57 1.35 -7.11 -3.52
CA PRO A 57 1.95 -8.32 -3.01
C PRO A 57 3.48 -8.18 -2.89
N LYS A 58 4.07 -8.87 -1.91
CA LYS A 58 5.52 -8.83 -1.65
C LYS A 58 6.37 -9.16 -2.88
N SER A 59 5.92 -10.10 -3.71
CA SER A 59 6.60 -10.53 -4.94
C SER A 59 6.73 -9.43 -6.00
N ARG A 60 5.90 -8.39 -5.96
CA ARG A 60 5.89 -7.29 -6.95
C ARG A 60 6.62 -6.02 -6.46
N ILE A 61 7.01 -5.97 -5.18
CA ILE A 61 7.66 -4.77 -4.59
C ILE A 61 8.93 -4.39 -5.36
N GLN A 62 9.83 -5.36 -5.59
CA GLN A 62 11.12 -5.13 -6.25
C GLN A 62 10.96 -4.56 -7.66
N GLU A 63 9.98 -5.07 -8.41
CA GLU A 63 9.67 -4.60 -9.76
C GLU A 63 9.23 -3.12 -9.76
N ILE A 64 8.37 -2.75 -8.82
CA ILE A 64 7.85 -1.38 -8.69
C ILE A 64 8.94 -0.41 -8.24
N LEU A 65 9.82 -0.81 -7.32
CA LEU A 65 10.94 0.00 -6.87
C LEU A 65 11.90 0.32 -8.03
N ARG A 66 12.28 -0.70 -8.82
CA ARG A 66 13.13 -0.53 -10.01
C ARG A 66 12.51 0.45 -11.02
N LYS A 67 11.24 0.22 -11.41
CA LYS A 67 10.50 1.09 -12.33
C LYS A 67 10.41 2.55 -11.85
N THR A 68 10.38 2.78 -10.53
CA THR A 68 10.28 4.14 -9.96
C THR A 68 11.63 4.85 -9.93
N GLN A 69 12.72 4.10 -9.73
CA GLN A 69 14.09 4.59 -9.73
C GLN A 69 14.59 4.94 -11.13
N ASP A 70 14.31 4.12 -12.15
CA ASP A 70 14.68 4.39 -13.55
C ASP A 70 14.16 5.77 -14.03
N ASN A 71 13.06 6.22 -13.43
CA ASN A 71 12.41 7.51 -13.70
C ASN A 71 12.84 8.66 -12.76
N THR A 72 13.89 8.48 -11.94
CA THR A 72 14.30 9.43 -10.89
C THR A 72 15.82 9.55 -10.78
N SER A 73 16.42 10.47 -11.55
CA SER A 73 17.84 10.85 -11.41
C SER A 73 18.06 11.75 -10.17
N GLY A 74 18.86 11.29 -9.20
CA GLY A 74 19.30 12.07 -8.03
C GLY A 74 19.32 11.29 -6.71
N ARG A 75 20.48 11.21 -6.02
CA ARG A 75 20.77 10.24 -4.93
C ARG A 75 20.04 10.51 -3.60
N HIS A 76 19.93 11.77 -3.16
CA HIS A 76 19.30 12.12 -1.86
C HIS A 76 17.86 12.64 -2.02
N PHE A 77 17.60 13.45 -3.05
CA PHE A 77 16.24 13.76 -3.50
C PHE A 77 15.47 12.52 -3.97
N GLY A 78 16.18 11.46 -4.36
CA GLY A 78 15.63 10.19 -4.85
C GLY A 78 14.75 9.49 -3.84
N LEU A 79 15.17 9.37 -2.57
CA LEU A 79 14.41 8.62 -1.56
C LEU A 79 13.06 9.28 -1.27
N ILE A 80 13.04 10.58 -0.96
CA ILE A 80 11.79 11.32 -0.70
C ILE A 80 10.90 11.31 -1.94
N LYS A 81 11.47 11.46 -3.14
CA LYS A 81 10.73 11.45 -4.40
C LYS A 81 10.16 10.07 -4.75
N ILE A 82 10.92 8.99 -4.55
CA ILE A 82 10.46 7.60 -4.72
C ILE A 82 9.38 7.30 -3.69
N LEU A 83 9.59 7.64 -2.41
CA LEU A 83 8.60 7.43 -1.36
C LEU A 83 7.28 8.15 -1.68
N ARG A 84 7.34 9.41 -2.14
CA ARG A 84 6.16 10.19 -2.53
C ARG A 84 5.44 9.58 -3.73
N LYS A 85 6.16 9.32 -4.83
CA LYS A 85 5.62 8.70 -6.05
C LYS A 85 4.99 7.33 -5.78
N THR A 86 5.66 6.51 -4.98
CA THR A 86 5.16 5.17 -4.63
C THR A 86 3.88 5.28 -3.78
N ARG A 87 3.85 6.16 -2.77
CA ARG A 87 2.66 6.39 -1.94
C ARG A 87 1.48 7.01 -2.70
N GLU A 88 1.72 7.67 -3.84
CA GLU A 88 0.61 8.16 -4.67
C GLU A 88 -0.23 7.01 -5.25
N ARG A 89 0.39 5.85 -5.52
CA ARG A 89 -0.24 4.77 -6.30
C ARG A 89 -0.33 3.43 -5.58
N PHE A 90 0.50 3.20 -4.57
CA PHE A 90 0.70 1.90 -3.96
C PHE A 90 0.71 1.93 -2.43
N TYR A 91 0.39 0.79 -1.82
CA TYR A 91 0.52 0.56 -0.40
C TYR A 91 0.96 -0.89 -0.12
N TRP A 92 1.84 -1.07 0.87
CA TRP A 92 2.16 -2.37 1.49
C TRP A 92 2.71 -2.17 2.91
N ASP A 93 2.73 -3.24 3.71
CA ASP A 93 2.92 -3.26 5.16
C ASP A 93 4.25 -2.68 5.68
N ARG A 94 5.24 -2.47 4.80
CA ARG A 94 6.58 -1.94 5.12
C ARG A 94 7.13 -0.95 4.08
N LEU A 95 6.25 -0.28 3.34
CA LEU A 95 6.63 0.59 2.22
C LEU A 95 7.79 1.52 2.51
N ARG A 96 7.76 2.24 3.64
CA ARG A 96 8.84 3.16 4.00
C ARG A 96 10.17 2.44 4.22
N ALA A 97 10.18 1.37 5.02
CA ALA A 97 11.39 0.63 5.34
C ALA A 97 11.99 -0.04 4.10
N ASP A 98 11.15 -0.56 3.20
CA ASP A 98 11.62 -1.19 1.96
C ASP A 98 12.20 -0.18 0.99
N VAL A 99 11.59 1.01 0.85
CA VAL A 99 12.15 2.12 0.05
C VAL A 99 13.47 2.62 0.64
N GLU A 100 13.55 2.77 1.96
CA GLU A 100 14.78 3.19 2.65
C GLU A 100 15.90 2.16 2.47
N LYS A 101 15.60 0.86 2.61
CA LYS A 101 16.56 -0.23 2.36
C LYS A 101 17.04 -0.25 0.91
N TRP A 102 16.16 0.00 -0.04
CA TRP A 102 16.47 0.02 -1.47
C TRP A 102 17.39 1.18 -1.88
N CYS A 103 17.28 2.33 -1.22
CA CYS A 103 18.07 3.52 -1.54
C CYS A 103 19.43 3.59 -0.83
N ARG A 104 19.72 2.65 0.09
CA ARG A 104 21.04 2.50 0.72
C ARG A 104 21.96 1.74 -0.21
#